data_AF-A0A7Y2ECL9-F1
#
_entry.id   AF-A0A7Y2ECL9-F1
#
_cell.length_a   1.000
_cell.length_b   1.000
_cell.length_c   1.000
_cell.angle_alpha   90.00
_cell.angle_beta   90.00
_cell.angle_gamma   90.00
#
_symmetry.space_group_name_H-M   'P 1'
#
loop_
_entity.id
_entity.type
_entity.pdbx_description
1 polymer ?
#
loop_
_entity_poly.entity_id
_entity_poly.type
_entity_poly.pdbx_seq_one_letter_code
_entity_poly.pdbx_strand_id
1 'polypeptide(L)'
;VVDISHPNFEEHIASVNETLKDIESVQKRTIMVFNKIDQYEHEEIDEDDLVTVKTGRHFTIADWKHTWMERLGDNAVFISAINRENIEEFRKRVYNEVRDIHVSRFPYNNFLYPENLDAYSEDAE
;
A
#
# COMPACT_ATOMS: atom_id res chain seq x y z
N VAL A 1 3.52 -1.60 7.09
CA VAL A 1 2.88 -0.27 7.05
C VAL A 1 3.99 0.76 7.12
N VAL A 2 3.93 1.77 6.27
CA VAL A 2 4.92 2.83 6.12
C VAL A 2 4.21 4.16 6.27
N ASP A 3 4.83 5.10 6.97
CA ASP A 3 4.37 6.48 7.04
C ASP A 3 4.94 7.25 5.85
N ILE A 4 4.09 7.68 4.90
CA ILE A 4 4.58 8.32 3.66
C ILE A 4 4.87 9.81 3.83
N SER A 5 4.28 10.48 4.83
CA SER A 5 4.54 11.91 5.07
C SER A 5 5.94 12.17 5.62
N HIS A 6 6.65 11.14 6.06
CA HIS A 6 8.01 11.27 6.54
C HIS A 6 8.99 11.38 5.37
N PRO A 7 9.88 12.40 5.31
CA PRO A 7 10.79 12.60 4.18
C PRO A 7 11.73 11.41 3.91
N ASN A 8 12.04 10.65 4.96
CA ASN A 8 12.92 9.48 4.89
C ASN A 8 12.16 8.14 4.87
N PHE A 9 10.92 8.10 4.39
CA PHE A 9 10.13 6.85 4.42
C PHE A 9 10.79 5.70 3.62
N GLU A 10 11.50 6.00 2.53
CA GLU A 10 12.23 4.99 1.75
C GLU A 10 13.37 4.36 2.56
N GLU A 11 14.10 5.15 3.37
CA GLU A 11 15.14 4.64 4.27
C GLU A 11 14.54 3.75 5.36
N HIS A 12 13.37 4.12 5.90
CA HIS A 12 12.65 3.28 6.86
C HIS A 12 12.26 1.93 6.23
N ILE A 13 11.79 1.92 4.97
CA ILE A 13 11.49 0.68 4.24
C ILE A 13 12.76 -0.18 4.11
N ALA A 14 13.89 0.43 3.71
CA ALA A 14 15.15 -0.28 3.54
C ALA A 14 15.63 -0.92 4.85
N SER A 15 15.60 -0.18 5.96
CA SER A 15 15.99 -0.68 7.28
C SER A 15 15.11 -1.84 7.76
N VAL A 16 13.79 -1.76 7.54
CA VAL A 16 12.88 -2.87 7.86
C VAL A 16 13.15 -4.09 6.98
N ASN A 17 13.38 -3.90 5.68
CA ASN A 17 13.70 -5.00 4.77
C ASN A 17 15.03 -5.68 5.11
N GLU A 18 16.04 -4.92 5.52
CA GLU A 18 17.30 -5.46 6.04
C GLU A 18 17.06 -6.29 7.30
N THR A 19 16.30 -5.77 8.26
CA THR A 19 15.92 -6.51 9.47
C THR A 19 15.16 -7.80 9.13
N LEU A 20 14.20 -7.76 8.19
CA LEU A 20 13.45 -8.93 7.73
C LEU A 20 14.33 -9.97 7.05
N LYS A 21 15.39 -9.53 6.37
CA LYS A 21 16.41 -10.38 5.76
C LYS A 21 17.24 -11.10 6.82
N ASP A 22 17.67 -10.38 7.85
CA ASP A 22 18.48 -10.95 8.94
C ASP A 22 17.72 -11.99 9.75
N ILE A 23 16.40 -11.85 9.89
CA ILE A 23 15.54 -12.83 10.57
C ILE A 23 14.92 -13.88 9.62
N GLU A 24 15.42 -13.99 8.39
CA GLU A 24 14.98 -14.95 7.37
C GLU A 24 13.46 -14.91 7.05
N SER A 25 12.83 -13.74 7.16
CA SER A 25 11.38 -13.57 7.01
C SER A 25 10.95 -12.88 5.70
N VAL A 26 11.84 -12.76 4.72
CA VAL A 26 11.58 -12.05 3.45
C VAL A 26 10.62 -12.80 2.51
N GLN A 27 10.54 -14.13 2.62
CA GLN A 27 9.76 -14.96 1.68
C GLN A 27 8.24 -14.98 1.95
N LYS A 28 7.74 -14.10 2.83
CA LYS A 28 6.31 -14.06 3.17
C LYS A 28 5.57 -13.08 2.26
N ARG A 29 4.37 -13.47 1.83
CA ARG A 29 3.45 -12.59 1.10
C ARG A 29 3.18 -11.35 1.96
N THR A 30 3.48 -10.19 1.42
CA THR A 30 3.47 -8.91 2.14
C THR A 30 2.70 -7.88 1.32
N ILE A 31 1.84 -7.13 1.98
CA ILE A 31 1.15 -5.97 1.40
C ILE A 31 1.81 -4.73 1.98
N MET A 32 2.33 -3.88 1.10
CA MET A 32 2.85 -2.56 1.47
C MET A 32 1.68 -1.59 1.65
N VAL A 33 1.59 -0.98 2.83
CA VAL A 33 0.53 -0.03 3.14
C VAL A 33 1.18 1.31 3.47
N PHE A 34 1.07 2.27 2.57
CA PHE A 34 1.48 3.66 2.76
C PHE A 34 0.36 4.40 3.47
N ASN A 35 0.57 4.74 4.74
CA ASN A 35 -0.39 5.44 5.59
C ASN A 35 -0.03 6.93 5.68
N LYS A 36 -0.99 7.73 6.15
CA LYS A 36 -0.92 9.19 6.32
C LYS A 36 -0.82 9.98 5.01
N ILE A 37 -1.49 9.51 3.96
CA ILE A 37 -1.57 10.24 2.68
C ILE A 37 -2.17 11.65 2.83
N ASP A 38 -2.98 11.87 3.85
CA ASP A 38 -3.57 13.17 4.19
C ASP A 38 -2.56 14.19 4.71
N GLN A 39 -1.39 13.74 5.18
CA GLN A 39 -0.31 14.59 5.67
C GLN A 39 0.84 14.68 4.68
N TYR A 40 0.70 14.10 3.49
CA TYR A 40 1.76 14.08 2.51
C TYR A 40 1.80 15.40 1.74
N GLU A 41 2.95 16.07 1.81
CA GLU A 41 3.25 17.26 1.04
C GLU A 41 4.49 16.99 0.19
N HIS A 42 4.43 17.43 -1.07
CA HIS A 42 5.53 17.31 -2.02
C HIS A 42 6.16 18.69 -2.23
N GLU A 43 7.46 18.71 -2.52
CA GLU A 43 8.14 19.93 -2.91
C GLU A 43 7.77 20.29 -4.35
N GLU A 44 7.37 21.55 -4.55
CA GLU A 44 7.11 22.08 -5.89
C GLU A 44 8.39 22.71 -6.44
N ILE A 45 8.65 22.47 -7.73
CA ILE A 45 9.70 23.19 -8.47
C ILE A 45 9.01 24.36 -9.15
N ASP A 46 9.52 25.56 -8.94
CA ASP A 46 9.00 26.78 -9.56
C ASP A 46 9.07 26.67 -11.09
N GLU A 47 8.09 27.21 -11.81
CA GLU A 47 8.00 27.10 -13.28
C GLU A 47 9.21 27.75 -13.97
N ASP A 48 9.80 28.77 -13.33
CA ASP A 48 10.97 29.50 -13.82
C ASP A 48 12.31 28.84 -13.40
N ASP A 49 12.28 27.79 -12.57
CA ASP A 49 13.48 27.06 -12.13
C ASP A 49 13.85 25.94 -13.10
N LEU A 50 14.70 26.29 -14.06
CA LEU A 50 15.25 25.36 -15.06
C LEU A 50 16.44 24.53 -14.56
N VAL A 51 16.90 24.74 -13.33
CA VAL A 51 18.13 24.13 -12.78
C VAL A 51 17.80 22.94 -11.88
N THR A 52 16.67 22.98 -11.17
CA THR A 52 16.29 21.93 -10.22
C THR A 52 15.78 20.68 -10.93
N VAL A 53 16.38 19.54 -10.59
CA VAL A 53 15.99 18.24 -11.11
C VAL A 53 14.93 17.61 -10.20
N LYS A 54 13.81 17.14 -10.77
CA LYS A 54 12.79 16.38 -10.03
C LYS A 54 13.41 15.17 -9.35
N THR A 55 13.38 15.18 -8.02
CA THR A 55 13.70 14.04 -7.15
C THR A 55 12.43 13.47 -6.53
N GLY A 56 12.53 12.35 -5.79
CA GLY A 56 11.38 11.76 -5.09
C GLY A 56 10.69 12.71 -4.10
N ARG A 57 11.36 13.78 -3.64
CA ARG A 57 10.73 14.81 -2.78
C ARG A 57 9.64 15.61 -3.50
N HIS A 58 9.67 15.62 -4.82
CA HIS A 58 8.73 16.36 -5.68
C HIS A 58 7.62 15.46 -6.24
N PHE A 59 7.58 14.19 -5.84
CA PHE A 59 6.61 13.23 -6.35
C PHE A 59 5.29 13.43 -5.64
N THR A 60 4.20 13.45 -6.39
CA THR A 60 2.85 13.43 -5.82
C THR A 60 2.51 12.02 -5.30
N ILE A 61 1.41 11.88 -4.55
CA ILE A 61 0.87 10.56 -4.19
C ILE A 61 0.56 9.72 -5.45
N ALA A 62 0.15 10.35 -6.55
CA ALA A 62 -0.11 9.65 -7.81
C ALA A 62 1.20 9.11 -8.43
N ASP A 63 2.28 9.89 -8.40
CA ASP A 63 3.60 9.47 -8.88
C ASP A 63 4.15 8.32 -8.02
N TRP A 64 3.97 8.39 -6.71
CA TRP A 64 4.33 7.30 -5.81
C TRP A 64 3.49 6.05 -6.04
N LYS A 65 2.17 6.20 -6.23
CA LYS A 65 1.30 5.09 -6.61
C LYS A 65 1.82 4.40 -7.87
N HIS A 66 2.13 5.15 -8.91
CA HIS A 66 2.65 4.60 -10.15
C HIS A 66 4.00 3.88 -9.93
N THR A 67 4.96 4.55 -9.28
CA THR A 67 6.29 4.00 -8.99
C THR A 67 6.22 2.69 -8.20
N TRP A 68 5.39 2.64 -7.15
CA TRP A 68 5.27 1.45 -6.30
C TRP A 68 4.41 0.36 -6.92
N MET A 69 3.44 0.70 -7.77
CA MET A 69 2.72 -0.27 -8.60
C MET A 69 3.65 -0.94 -9.60
N GLU A 70 4.59 -0.22 -10.21
CA GLU A 70 5.59 -0.85 -11.10
C GLU A 70 6.53 -1.79 -10.33
N ARG A 71 6.92 -1.42 -9.11
CA ARG A 71 7.85 -2.21 -8.27
C ARG A 71 7.20 -3.44 -7.63
N LEU A 72 5.99 -3.29 -7.09
CA LEU A 72 5.33 -4.29 -6.24
C LEU A 72 4.01 -4.81 -6.81
N GLY A 73 3.56 -4.28 -7.94
CA GLY A 73 2.24 -4.56 -8.51
C GLY A 73 1.11 -4.08 -7.60
N ASP A 74 0.04 -4.85 -7.57
CA ASP A 74 -1.15 -4.58 -6.76
C ASP A 74 -0.94 -4.77 -5.24
N ASN A 75 0.30 -5.01 -4.78
CA ASN A 75 0.62 -5.20 -3.36
C ASN A 75 0.92 -3.88 -2.63
N ALA A 76 0.77 -2.73 -3.27
CA ALA A 76 0.92 -1.42 -2.65
C ALA A 76 -0.45 -0.72 -2.51
N VAL A 77 -0.79 -0.30 -1.30
CA VAL A 77 -2.04 0.41 -0.99
C VAL A 77 -1.72 1.72 -0.26
N PHE A 78 -2.45 2.78 -0.58
CA PHE A 78 -2.24 4.13 -0.05
C PHE A 78 -3.49 4.57 0.70
N ILE A 79 -3.40 4.78 2.01
CA ILE A 79 -4.54 5.04 2.89
C ILE A 79 -4.31 6.25 3.80
N SER A 80 -5.41 6.86 4.24
CA SER A 80 -5.43 7.66 5.46
C SER A 80 -6.23 6.91 6.51
N ALA A 81 -5.55 6.36 7.51
CA ALA A 81 -6.23 5.68 8.62
C ALA A 81 -7.15 6.62 9.42
N ILE A 82 -6.77 7.90 9.54
CA ILE A 82 -7.53 8.91 10.30
C ILE A 82 -8.76 9.35 9.52
N ASN A 83 -8.59 9.70 8.24
CA ASN A 83 -9.70 10.17 7.40
C ASN A 83 -10.52 9.02 6.79
N ARG A 84 -10.16 7.77 7.10
CA ARG A 84 -10.77 6.55 6.55
C ARG A 84 -10.72 6.49 5.01
N GLU A 85 -9.76 7.16 4.41
CA GLU A 85 -9.58 7.20 2.95
C GLU A 85 -8.94 5.90 2.45
N ASN A 86 -9.49 5.34 1.37
CA ASN A 86 -9.05 4.09 0.71
C ASN A 86 -9.02 2.85 1.65
N ILE A 87 -9.72 2.89 2.78
CA ILE A 87 -9.81 1.76 3.72
C ILE A 87 -10.57 0.58 3.12
N GLU A 88 -11.60 0.85 2.32
CA GLU A 88 -12.39 -0.20 1.67
C GLU A 88 -11.55 -0.97 0.66
N GLU A 89 -10.75 -0.27 -0.15
CA GLU A 89 -9.79 -0.87 -1.08
C GLU A 89 -8.79 -1.76 -0.34
N PHE A 90 -8.23 -1.27 0.77
CA PHE A 90 -7.34 -2.06 1.61
C PHE A 90 -8.02 -3.32 2.15
N ARG A 91 -9.27 -3.23 2.64
CA ARG A 91 -10.04 -4.38 3.14
C ARG A 91 -10.28 -5.41 2.04
N LYS A 92 -10.71 -4.97 0.85
CA LYS A 92 -10.93 -5.84 -0.31
C LYS A 92 -9.62 -6.55 -0.70
N ARG A 93 -8.49 -5.84 -0.70
CA ARG A 93 -7.18 -6.42 -1.01
C ARG A 93 -6.76 -7.48 0.00
N VAL A 94 -6.83 -7.17 1.30
CA VAL A 94 -6.50 -8.13 2.37
C VAL A 94 -7.37 -9.38 2.27
N TYR A 95 -8.68 -9.21 2.03
CA TYR A 95 -9.58 -10.34 1.88
C TYR A 95 -9.19 -11.25 0.70
N ASN A 96 -8.94 -10.67 -0.48
CA ASN A 96 -8.53 -11.42 -1.66
C ASN A 96 -7.23 -12.21 -1.41
N GLU A 97 -6.26 -11.56 -0.77
CA GLU A 97 -4.97 -12.16 -0.44
C GLU A 97 -5.09 -13.32 0.56
N VAL A 98 -5.89 -13.17 1.61
CA VAL A 98 -6.18 -14.23 2.58
C VAL A 98 -6.95 -15.37 1.93
N ARG A 99 -7.93 -15.06 1.08
CA ARG A 99 -8.72 -16.03 0.33
C ARG A 99 -7.82 -16.89 -0.56
N ASP A 100 -6.93 -16.28 -1.34
CA ASP A 100 -6.02 -16.99 -2.23
C ASP A 100 -5.12 -17.98 -1.46
N ILE A 101 -4.60 -17.56 -0.29
CA ILE A 101 -3.83 -18.42 0.60
C ILE A 101 -4.70 -19.57 1.14
N HIS A 102 -5.95 -19.28 1.50
CA HIS A 102 -6.90 -20.26 2.03
C HIS A 102 -7.27 -21.32 0.99
N VAL A 103 -7.61 -20.93 -0.26
CA VAL A 103 -7.88 -21.88 -1.36
C VAL A 103 -6.70 -22.79 -1.61
N SER A 104 -5.51 -22.20 -1.72
CA SER A 104 -4.29 -22.92 -2.05
C SER A 104 -3.94 -23.97 -1.00
N ARG A 105 -4.29 -23.73 0.27
CA ARG A 105 -4.04 -24.65 1.39
C ARG A 105 -5.19 -25.64 1.63
N PHE A 106 -6.43 -25.26 1.33
CA PHE A 106 -7.63 -26.06 1.59
C PHE A 106 -8.56 -26.14 0.37
N PRO A 107 -8.14 -26.85 -0.70
CA PRO A 107 -8.84 -26.85 -2.01
C PRO A 107 -10.26 -27.45 -1.99
N TYR A 108 -10.65 -28.15 -0.93
CA TYR A 108 -11.96 -28.80 -0.79
C TYR A 108 -12.87 -28.13 0.24
N ASN A 109 -12.50 -26.95 0.75
CA ASN A 109 -13.32 -26.23 1.72
C ASN A 109 -14.34 -25.34 1.00
N ASN A 110 -15.63 -25.60 1.22
CA ASN A 110 -16.71 -24.76 0.70
C ASN A 110 -16.64 -23.40 1.41
N PHE A 111 -16.38 -22.30 0.70
CA PHE A 111 -16.27 -21.00 1.33
C PHE A 111 -17.54 -20.64 2.11
N LEU A 112 -17.36 -20.16 3.34
CA LEU A 112 -18.46 -19.56 4.12
C LEU A 112 -18.98 -18.26 3.49
N TYR A 113 -18.20 -17.61 2.63
CA TYR A 113 -18.53 -16.34 1.98
C TYR A 113 -18.36 -16.46 0.46
N PRO A 114 -19.45 -16.52 -0.32
CA PRO A 114 -19.43 -16.49 -1.79
C PRO A 114 -18.92 -15.14 -2.33
N GLU A 115 -18.62 -15.10 -3.63
CA GLU A 115 -17.95 -14.02 -4.40
C GLU A 115 -18.55 -12.59 -4.30
N ASN A 116 -19.66 -12.39 -3.57
CA ASN A 116 -20.46 -11.17 -3.61
C ASN A 116 -20.13 -10.21 -2.44
N LEU A 117 -18.92 -9.63 -2.43
CA LEU A 117 -18.53 -8.61 -1.45
C LEU A 117 -19.43 -7.36 -1.50
N ASP A 118 -19.99 -7.03 -2.67
CA ASP A 118 -20.83 -5.85 -2.87
C ASP A 118 -22.14 -5.91 -2.06
N ALA A 119 -22.61 -7.10 -1.70
CA ALA A 119 -23.84 -7.27 -0.91
C ALA A 119 -23.69 -6.91 0.57
N TYR A 120 -22.47 -6.73 1.08
CA TYR A 120 -22.22 -6.44 2.50
C TYR A 120 -21.77 -5.00 2.77
N SER A 121 -21.52 -4.19 1.73
CA SER A 121 -21.23 -2.76 1.84
C SER A 121 -22.49 -1.89 1.95
N GLU A 122 -23.65 -2.41 1.55
CA GLU A 122 -24.93 -1.65 1.57
C GLU A 122 -25.57 -1.57 2.97
N ASP A 123 -25.15 -2.41 3.92
CA ASP A 123 -25.76 -2.49 5.27
C ASP A 123 -25.04 -1.67 6.35
N ALA A 124 -24.10 -0.81 5.98
CA ALA A 124 -23.34 0.02 6.91
C ALA A 124 -23.52 1.53 6.62
N GLU A 125 -24.76 2.01 6.69
CA GLU A 125 -25.09 3.42 6.92
C GLU A 125 -25.08 3.78 8.42
#